data_AF-A0A9E3D9K8-F1
#
_entry.id   AF-A0A9E3D9K8-F1
#
_cell.length_a   1.000
_cell.length_b   1.000
_cell.length_c   1.000
_cell.angle_alpha   90.00
_cell.angle_beta   90.00
_cell.angle_gamma   90.00
#
_symmetry.space_group_name_H-M   'P 1'
#
loop_
_entity.id
_entity.type
_entity.pdbx_description
1 polymer ?
#
loop_
_entity_poly.entity_id
_entity_poly.type
_entity_poly.pdbx_seq_one_letter_code
_entity_poly.pdbx_strand_id
1 'polypeptide(L)'
;MNIRSAILFAGAVSLAMWTARGAIAADLTDVGYVDQADVANLPVFVAANRQLQNYKTQLDAQFGAQVKHARTDAEKQQVAMQFQQQLNDKQREVVGPLFQRAQLAIAAVSASRNLSIVVDKRVVIYGGQDITKDVEAVFTSPQAIAAPSATPAPSEIGFVDQTVLDGVPKVQSANTAMNQFETTQRQVYSARIAQAKSNPEKQQILQQFNKMVADKQDQLLKPLVDQTRAATSDVARKKNLLLVIDKADVIYGGTDITADVQNELTK
;
A
#
# COMPACT_ATOMS: atom_id res chain seq x y z
N MET A 1 50.93 27.66 -58.20
CA MET A 1 50.50 26.26 -58.09
C MET A 1 50.38 25.91 -56.61
N ASN A 2 49.14 25.63 -56.17
CA ASN A 2 48.69 24.85 -55.00
C ASN A 2 48.94 25.40 -53.57
N ILE A 3 47.92 26.03 -52.94
CA ILE A 3 46.89 25.49 -51.98
C ILE A 3 47.43 25.52 -50.52
N ARG A 4 47.13 26.55 -49.72
CA ARG A 4 45.92 26.83 -48.88
C ARG A 4 45.70 25.87 -47.71
N SER A 5 45.87 26.39 -46.48
CA SER A 5 45.05 26.07 -45.31
C SER A 5 45.13 27.24 -44.34
N ALA A 6 44.06 28.05 -44.31
CA ALA A 6 43.93 29.21 -43.44
C ALA A 6 42.63 29.08 -42.63
N ILE A 7 42.78 29.31 -41.34
CA ILE A 7 41.74 29.53 -40.35
C ILE A 7 41.08 30.89 -40.65
N LEU A 8 39.75 30.99 -40.49
CA LEU A 8 38.99 32.04 -39.77
C LEU A 8 37.56 32.22 -40.31
N PHE A 9 36.60 32.05 -39.37
CA PHE A 9 35.40 32.85 -39.10
C PHE A 9 34.60 33.53 -40.22
N ALA A 10 33.30 33.22 -40.26
CA ALA A 10 32.21 34.18 -40.45
C ALA A 10 30.91 33.56 -39.88
N GLY A 11 30.37 34.06 -38.76
CA GLY A 11 29.14 34.88 -38.73
C GLY A 11 27.93 33.99 -38.36
N ALA A 12 26.97 34.33 -37.50
CA ALA A 12 26.56 35.59 -36.89
C ALA A 12 25.72 35.32 -35.61
N VAL A 13 25.71 36.32 -34.73
CA VAL A 13 24.79 36.57 -33.59
C VAL A 13 23.35 36.61 -34.14
N SER A 14 22.27 36.08 -33.52
CA SER A 14 21.64 36.46 -32.23
C SER A 14 20.39 35.59 -31.94
N LEU A 15 20.11 35.41 -30.64
CA LEU A 15 18.80 35.34 -29.98
C LEU A 15 17.82 34.16 -30.30
N ALA A 16 17.85 33.13 -29.46
CA ALA A 16 16.64 32.40 -29.09
C ALA A 16 16.62 32.22 -27.56
N MET A 17 15.85 33.08 -26.91
CA MET A 17 15.36 32.91 -25.55
C MET A 17 14.59 31.59 -25.43
N TRP A 18 14.67 30.99 -24.23
CA TRP A 18 13.65 30.13 -23.61
C TRP A 18 12.71 29.35 -24.55
N THR A 19 13.00 28.06 -24.70
CA THR A 19 11.93 27.07 -24.55
C THR A 19 12.34 26.15 -23.40
N ALA A 20 11.80 26.44 -22.22
CA ALA A 20 11.53 25.36 -21.28
C ALA A 20 10.78 24.31 -22.10
N ARG A 21 11.37 23.12 -22.29
CA ARG A 21 10.59 21.95 -22.69
C ARG A 21 9.66 21.66 -21.53
N GLY A 22 8.52 22.35 -21.51
CA GLY A 22 7.31 21.86 -20.89
C GLY A 22 6.88 20.62 -21.65
N ALA A 23 7.55 19.50 -21.39
CA ALA A 23 7.06 18.18 -21.70
C ALA A 23 6.36 17.66 -20.43
N ILE A 24 5.29 18.33 -20.01
CA ILE A 24 4.31 17.74 -19.09
C ILE A 24 3.06 17.48 -19.91
N ALA A 25 3.20 16.50 -20.79
CA ALA A 25 2.14 15.74 -21.43
C ALA A 25 2.81 14.56 -22.16
N ALA A 26 3.72 13.86 -21.48
CA ALA A 26 3.87 12.45 -21.80
C ALA A 26 2.57 11.83 -21.30
N ASP A 27 1.74 11.41 -22.25
CA ASP A 27 0.53 10.64 -21.98
C ASP A 27 0.96 9.48 -21.05
N LEU A 28 0.53 9.50 -19.78
CA LEU A 28 0.82 8.48 -18.75
C LEU A 28 0.08 7.19 -19.12
N THR A 29 0.35 6.70 -20.32
CA THR A 29 -0.20 5.50 -20.92
C THR A 29 0.39 4.26 -20.29
N ASP A 30 1.47 4.36 -19.53
CA ASP A 30 2.11 3.24 -18.84
C ASP A 30 1.51 2.97 -17.44
N VAL A 31 0.46 3.70 -17.04
CA VAL A 31 -0.26 3.50 -15.78
C VAL A 31 -1.54 2.70 -16.03
N GLY A 32 -1.66 1.53 -15.39
CA GLY A 32 -2.90 0.76 -15.38
C GLY A 32 -3.59 0.76 -14.03
N TYR A 33 -4.85 0.36 -14.02
CA TYR A 33 -5.56 0.03 -12.79
C TYR A 33 -6.45 -1.19 -12.93
N VAL A 34 -6.68 -1.87 -11.80
CA VAL A 34 -7.57 -3.04 -11.69
C VAL A 34 -8.60 -2.79 -10.60
N ASP A 35 -9.85 -3.11 -10.91
CA ASP A 35 -10.90 -3.26 -9.91
C ASP A 35 -10.75 -4.62 -9.20
N GLN A 36 -10.13 -4.61 -8.02
CA GLN A 36 -9.94 -5.84 -7.24
C GLN A 36 -11.27 -6.44 -6.78
N ALA A 37 -12.31 -5.62 -6.59
CA ALA A 37 -13.62 -6.12 -6.20
C ALA A 37 -14.24 -6.95 -7.34
N ASP A 38 -14.14 -6.49 -8.58
CA ASP A 38 -14.62 -7.24 -9.75
C ASP A 38 -13.88 -8.57 -9.91
N VAL A 39 -12.53 -8.56 -9.79
CA VAL A 39 -11.73 -9.79 -9.85
C VAL A 39 -12.07 -10.75 -8.71
N ALA A 40 -12.26 -10.25 -7.48
CA ALA A 40 -12.65 -11.06 -6.33
C ALA A 40 -14.08 -11.63 -6.44
N ASN A 41 -14.94 -11.00 -7.24
CA ASN A 41 -16.31 -11.45 -7.50
C ASN A 41 -16.42 -12.50 -8.62
N LEU A 42 -15.30 -12.88 -9.26
CA LEU A 42 -15.31 -13.94 -10.26
C LEU A 42 -15.85 -15.25 -9.67
N PRO A 43 -16.62 -16.05 -10.45
CA PRO A 43 -17.30 -17.23 -9.94
C PRO A 43 -16.40 -18.24 -9.20
N VAL A 44 -15.13 -18.36 -9.60
CA VAL A 44 -14.16 -19.26 -8.95
C VAL A 44 -13.78 -18.79 -7.54
N PHE A 45 -13.64 -17.48 -7.30
CA PHE A 45 -13.38 -16.94 -5.96
C PHE A 45 -14.62 -17.08 -5.07
N VAL A 46 -15.81 -16.85 -5.62
CA VAL A 46 -17.07 -17.07 -4.90
C VAL A 46 -17.25 -18.55 -4.53
N ALA A 47 -16.89 -19.47 -5.42
CA ALA A 47 -16.93 -20.90 -5.16
C ALA A 47 -15.89 -21.31 -4.09
N ALA A 48 -14.66 -20.81 -4.19
CA ALA A 48 -13.60 -20.99 -3.20
C ALA A 48 -14.02 -20.51 -1.80
N ASN A 49 -14.62 -19.32 -1.71
CA ASN A 49 -15.13 -18.78 -0.45
C ASN A 49 -16.24 -19.66 0.15
N ARG A 50 -17.17 -20.17 -0.67
CA ARG A 50 -18.18 -21.14 -0.22
C ARG A 50 -17.55 -22.44 0.27
N GLN A 51 -16.54 -22.95 -0.42
CA GLN A 51 -15.82 -24.14 0.00
C GLN A 51 -15.13 -23.95 1.36
N LEU A 52 -14.50 -22.79 1.59
CA LEU A 52 -13.88 -22.46 2.87
C LEU A 52 -14.91 -22.30 4.00
N GLN A 53 -16.06 -21.67 3.75
CA GLN A 53 -17.14 -21.56 4.74
C GLN A 53 -17.71 -22.93 5.13
N ASN A 54 -17.93 -23.81 4.14
CA ASN A 54 -18.38 -25.17 4.38
C ASN A 54 -17.35 -25.97 5.18
N TYR A 55 -16.07 -25.86 4.81
CA TYR A 55 -14.98 -26.51 5.54
C TYR A 55 -14.90 -26.01 6.99
N LYS A 56 -14.95 -24.69 7.20
CA LYS A 56 -14.98 -24.09 8.53
C LYS A 56 -16.14 -24.61 9.38
N THR A 57 -17.34 -24.70 8.81
CA THR A 57 -18.52 -25.20 9.52
C THR A 57 -18.35 -26.65 9.96
N GLN A 58 -17.81 -27.51 9.08
CA GLN A 58 -17.50 -28.90 9.41
C GLN A 58 -16.41 -28.99 10.48
N LEU A 59 -15.39 -28.13 10.37
CA LEU A 59 -14.27 -28.12 11.29
C LEU A 59 -14.67 -27.59 12.67
N ASP A 60 -15.55 -26.58 12.76
CA ASP A 60 -16.09 -26.05 14.02
C ASP A 60 -16.85 -27.15 14.80
N ALA A 61 -17.58 -28.02 14.10
CA ALA A 61 -18.24 -29.17 14.72
C ALA A 61 -17.24 -30.20 15.27
N GLN A 62 -16.16 -30.48 14.53
CA GLN A 62 -15.09 -31.38 14.98
C GLN A 62 -14.33 -30.80 16.18
N PHE A 63 -14.02 -29.50 16.13
CA PHE A 63 -13.41 -28.77 17.25
C PHE A 63 -14.28 -28.85 18.50
N GLY A 64 -15.57 -28.55 18.38
CA GLY A 64 -16.52 -28.64 19.49
C GLY A 64 -16.60 -30.05 20.10
N ALA A 65 -16.49 -31.11 19.30
CA ALA A 65 -16.41 -32.47 19.79
C ALA A 65 -15.07 -32.74 20.51
N GLN A 66 -13.93 -32.38 19.91
CA GLN A 66 -12.60 -32.62 20.47
C GLN A 66 -12.36 -31.84 21.78
N VAL A 67 -12.86 -30.61 21.88
CA VAL A 67 -12.77 -29.81 23.11
C VAL A 67 -13.60 -30.42 24.24
N LYS A 68 -14.74 -31.05 23.95
CA LYS A 68 -15.52 -31.79 24.96
C LYS A 68 -14.79 -33.03 25.48
N HIS A 69 -13.91 -33.62 24.68
CA HIS A 69 -13.09 -34.77 25.05
C HIS A 69 -11.77 -34.37 25.73
N ALA A 70 -11.29 -33.13 25.52
CA ALA A 70 -10.13 -32.58 26.18
C ALA A 70 -10.39 -32.37 27.68
N ARG A 71 -9.55 -32.96 28.53
CA ARG A 71 -9.68 -32.94 30.00
C ARG A 71 -8.79 -31.88 30.64
N THR A 72 -7.79 -31.40 29.92
CA THR A 72 -6.83 -30.39 30.40
C THR A 72 -6.84 -29.14 29.53
N ASP A 73 -6.39 -28.01 30.08
CA ASP A 73 -6.28 -26.76 29.30
C ASP A 73 -5.18 -26.84 28.23
N ALA A 74 -4.13 -27.64 28.47
CA ALA A 74 -3.09 -27.92 27.48
C ALA A 74 -3.64 -28.65 26.25
N GLU A 75 -4.51 -29.66 26.45
CA GLU A 75 -5.17 -30.37 25.35
C GLU A 75 -6.11 -29.43 24.57
N LYS A 76 -6.88 -28.58 25.26
CA LYS A 76 -7.74 -27.59 24.60
C LYS A 76 -6.93 -26.61 23.74
N GLN A 77 -5.79 -26.14 24.24
CA GLN A 77 -4.88 -25.28 23.49
C GLN A 77 -4.32 -25.99 22.25
N GLN A 78 -3.90 -27.25 22.37
CA GLN A 78 -3.43 -28.04 21.22
C GLN A 78 -4.51 -28.21 20.15
N VAL A 79 -5.74 -28.54 20.56
CA VAL A 79 -6.89 -28.67 19.65
C VAL A 79 -7.17 -27.33 18.95
N ALA A 80 -7.06 -26.20 19.66
CA ALA A 80 -7.23 -24.87 19.06
C ALA A 80 -6.12 -24.53 18.06
N MET A 81 -4.86 -24.86 18.35
CA MET A 81 -3.75 -24.68 17.42
C MET A 81 -3.93 -25.51 16.15
N GLN A 82 -4.29 -26.79 16.29
CA GLN A 82 -4.54 -27.68 15.15
C GLN A 82 -5.71 -27.18 14.29
N PHE A 83 -6.79 -26.73 14.93
CA PHE A 83 -7.93 -26.13 14.24
C PHE A 83 -7.52 -24.92 13.39
N GLN A 84 -6.78 -23.97 13.99
CA GLN A 84 -6.30 -22.79 13.28
C GLN A 84 -5.37 -23.16 12.12
N GLN A 85 -4.48 -24.14 12.34
CA GLN A 85 -3.58 -24.63 11.31
C GLN A 85 -4.35 -25.24 10.13
N GLN A 86 -5.32 -26.12 10.39
CA GLN A 86 -6.12 -26.75 9.35
C GLN A 86 -6.93 -25.74 8.54
N LEU A 87 -7.48 -24.71 9.18
CA LEU A 87 -8.13 -23.60 8.45
C LEU A 87 -7.16 -22.84 7.55
N ASN A 88 -5.99 -22.48 8.06
CA ASN A 88 -4.98 -21.75 7.30
C ASN A 88 -4.46 -22.58 6.11
N ASP A 89 -4.21 -23.86 6.33
CA ASP A 89 -3.78 -24.80 5.28
C ASP A 89 -4.85 -24.92 4.21
N LYS A 90 -6.13 -25.08 4.61
CA LYS A 90 -7.22 -25.17 3.64
C LYS A 90 -7.42 -23.87 2.86
N GLN A 91 -7.28 -22.73 3.53
CA GLN A 91 -7.29 -21.43 2.85
C GLN A 91 -6.20 -21.37 1.80
N ARG A 92 -4.95 -21.66 2.17
CA ARG A 92 -3.83 -21.64 1.22
C ARG A 92 -4.02 -22.59 0.05
N GLU A 93 -4.55 -23.78 0.29
CA GLU A 93 -4.87 -24.77 -0.75
C GLU A 93 -5.91 -24.25 -1.74
N VAL A 94 -7.00 -23.65 -1.25
CA VAL A 94 -8.16 -23.26 -2.06
C VAL A 94 -7.96 -21.92 -2.76
N VAL A 95 -7.43 -20.91 -2.08
CA VAL A 95 -7.29 -19.55 -2.64
C VAL A 95 -5.89 -19.22 -3.12
N GLY A 96 -4.85 -19.91 -2.63
CA GLY A 96 -3.46 -19.66 -3.02
C GLY A 96 -3.22 -19.72 -4.53
N PRO A 97 -3.63 -20.83 -5.21
CA PRO A 97 -3.52 -20.93 -6.67
C PRO A 97 -4.31 -19.85 -7.43
N LEU A 98 -5.46 -19.41 -6.89
CA LEU A 98 -6.26 -18.35 -7.49
C LEU A 98 -5.56 -17.00 -7.41
N PHE A 99 -4.99 -16.65 -6.25
CA PHE A 99 -4.21 -15.42 -6.10
C PHE A 99 -2.97 -15.42 -7.00
N GLN A 100 -2.24 -16.53 -7.04
CA GLN A 100 -1.08 -16.66 -7.94
C GLN A 100 -1.49 -16.48 -9.40
N ARG A 101 -2.61 -17.09 -9.81
CA ARG A 101 -3.13 -16.93 -11.17
C ARG A 101 -3.56 -15.50 -11.48
N ALA A 102 -4.19 -14.80 -10.53
CA ALA A 102 -4.54 -13.38 -10.68
C ALA A 102 -3.29 -12.49 -10.83
N GLN A 103 -2.26 -12.72 -10.01
CA GLN A 103 -0.98 -12.01 -10.14
C GLN A 103 -0.34 -12.23 -11.51
N LEU A 104 -0.34 -13.47 -12.00
CA LEU A 104 0.17 -13.77 -13.35
C LEU A 104 -0.67 -13.11 -14.45
N ALA A 105 -2.00 -13.09 -14.32
CA ALA A 105 -2.88 -12.42 -15.28
C ALA A 105 -2.58 -10.92 -15.34
N ILE A 106 -2.46 -10.25 -14.18
CA ILE A 106 -2.12 -8.83 -14.08
C ILE A 106 -0.74 -8.57 -14.71
N ALA A 107 0.26 -9.39 -14.38
CA ALA A 107 1.60 -9.27 -14.93
C ALA A 107 1.64 -9.45 -16.45
N ALA A 108 0.89 -10.43 -16.99
CA ALA A 108 0.80 -10.69 -18.42
C ALA A 108 0.11 -9.54 -19.17
N VAL A 109 -1.00 -9.03 -18.64
CA VAL A 109 -1.70 -7.88 -19.23
C VAL A 109 -0.85 -6.61 -19.14
N SER A 110 -0.19 -6.37 -18.01
CA SER A 110 0.76 -5.26 -17.84
C SER A 110 1.88 -5.32 -18.88
N ALA A 111 2.48 -6.48 -19.11
CA ALA A 111 3.49 -6.65 -20.15
C ALA A 111 2.92 -6.40 -21.55
N SER A 112 1.72 -6.93 -21.86
CA SER A 112 1.07 -6.73 -23.17
C SER A 112 0.67 -5.28 -23.44
N ARG A 113 0.35 -4.51 -22.40
CA ARG A 113 -0.07 -3.11 -22.46
C ARG A 113 1.09 -2.13 -22.20
N ASN A 114 2.30 -2.65 -22.01
CA ASN A 114 3.50 -1.88 -21.69
C ASN A 114 3.34 -0.97 -20.46
N LEU A 115 2.72 -1.49 -19.41
CA LEU A 115 2.46 -0.76 -18.17
C LEU A 115 3.65 -0.87 -17.22
N SER A 116 4.10 0.26 -16.69
CA SER A 116 5.16 0.33 -15.67
C SER A 116 4.61 0.12 -14.25
N ILE A 117 3.32 0.39 -14.04
CA ILE A 117 2.64 0.22 -12.76
C ILE A 117 1.15 -0.11 -12.94
N VAL A 118 0.62 -0.93 -12.04
CA VAL A 118 -0.80 -1.20 -11.88
C VAL A 118 -1.21 -0.87 -10.45
N VAL A 119 -2.24 -0.04 -10.29
CA VAL A 119 -2.78 0.37 -9.00
C VAL A 119 -4.22 -0.11 -8.79
N ASP A 120 -4.70 -0.03 -7.56
CA ASP A 120 -6.11 -0.28 -7.26
C ASP A 120 -7.01 0.83 -7.82
N LYS A 121 -8.11 0.46 -8.46
CA LYS A 121 -9.08 1.41 -9.02
C LYS A 121 -9.62 2.41 -7.98
N ARG A 122 -9.68 2.05 -6.70
CA ARG A 122 -10.19 2.92 -5.62
C ARG A 122 -9.40 4.22 -5.46
N VAL A 123 -8.15 4.27 -5.91
CA VAL A 123 -7.33 5.49 -5.89
C VAL A 123 -7.29 6.25 -7.21
N VAL A 124 -8.00 5.75 -8.24
CA VAL A 124 -8.04 6.37 -9.56
C VAL A 124 -9.37 7.11 -9.76
N ILE A 125 -9.27 8.42 -9.97
CA ILE A 125 -10.44 9.27 -10.30
C ILE A 125 -10.53 9.50 -11.81
N TYR A 126 -9.38 9.75 -12.47
CA TYR A 126 -9.28 10.05 -13.90
C TYR A 126 -7.90 9.66 -14.43
N GLY A 127 -7.84 9.20 -15.68
CA GLY A 127 -6.61 8.74 -16.33
C GLY A 127 -6.31 7.26 -16.11
N GLY A 128 -5.16 6.82 -16.60
CA GLY A 128 -4.73 5.42 -16.58
C GLY A 128 -5.55 4.50 -17.51
N GLN A 129 -5.05 3.29 -17.69
CA GLN A 129 -5.71 2.24 -18.46
C GLN A 129 -6.48 1.29 -17.52
N ASP A 130 -7.79 1.19 -17.69
CA ASP A 130 -8.57 0.12 -17.05
C ASP A 130 -8.19 -1.21 -17.69
N ILE A 131 -7.50 -2.06 -16.94
CA ILE A 131 -7.15 -3.41 -17.40
C ILE A 131 -8.01 -4.50 -16.76
N THR A 132 -9.06 -4.14 -16.02
CA THR A 132 -9.88 -5.09 -15.25
C THR A 132 -10.42 -6.20 -16.15
N LYS A 133 -11.02 -5.86 -17.30
CA LYS A 133 -11.59 -6.85 -18.23
C LYS A 133 -10.56 -7.69 -18.95
N ASP A 134 -9.40 -7.12 -19.28
CA ASP A 134 -8.28 -7.88 -19.85
C ASP A 134 -7.75 -8.90 -18.84
N VAL A 135 -7.63 -8.50 -17.57
CA VAL A 135 -7.19 -9.39 -16.47
C VAL A 135 -8.21 -10.49 -16.22
N GLU A 136 -9.50 -10.19 -16.17
CA GLU A 136 -10.56 -11.20 -16.07
C GLU A 136 -10.50 -12.20 -17.22
N ALA A 137 -10.29 -11.74 -18.46
CA ALA A 137 -10.20 -12.60 -19.63
C ALA A 137 -8.98 -13.53 -19.58
N VAL A 138 -7.79 -13.00 -19.25
CA VAL A 138 -6.57 -13.81 -19.09
C VAL A 138 -6.72 -14.79 -17.93
N PHE A 139 -7.28 -14.35 -16.82
CA PHE A 139 -7.52 -15.18 -15.65
C PHE A 139 -8.49 -16.33 -15.94
N THR A 140 -9.59 -16.08 -16.66
CA THR A 140 -10.60 -17.12 -16.95
C THR A 140 -10.23 -18.04 -18.12
N SER A 141 -9.20 -17.68 -18.90
CA SER A 141 -8.69 -18.52 -19.98
C SER A 141 -8.28 -19.92 -19.47
N PRO A 142 -8.59 -21.01 -20.19
CA PRO A 142 -8.16 -22.36 -19.79
C PRO A 142 -6.64 -22.57 -19.93
N GLN A 143 -5.93 -21.65 -20.59
CA GLN A 143 -4.51 -21.76 -20.82
C GLN A 143 -3.70 -21.41 -19.56
N ALA A 144 -2.53 -22.04 -19.44
CA ALA A 144 -1.52 -21.63 -18.47
C ALA A 144 -1.08 -20.20 -18.78
N ILE A 145 -1.05 -19.34 -17.76
CA ILE A 145 -0.55 -17.97 -17.91
C ILE A 145 0.96 -18.03 -17.73
N ALA A 146 1.71 -17.72 -18.78
CA ALA A 146 3.16 -17.61 -18.68
C ALA A 146 3.52 -16.39 -17.84
N ALA A 147 4.42 -16.56 -16.87
CA ALA A 147 5.01 -15.43 -16.18
C ALA A 147 5.80 -14.59 -17.21
N PRO A 148 5.66 -13.26 -17.22
CA PRO A 148 6.49 -12.42 -18.06
C PRO A 148 7.96 -12.64 -17.71
N SER A 149 8.80 -12.75 -18.73
CA SER A 149 10.25 -13.01 -18.58
C SER A 149 11.05 -11.79 -18.14
N ALA A 150 10.43 -10.60 -18.16
CA ALA A 150 11.04 -9.34 -17.75
C ALA A 150 10.20 -8.68 -16.65
N THR A 151 10.89 -8.11 -15.67
CA THR A 151 10.30 -7.15 -14.74
C THR A 151 9.85 -5.91 -15.52
N PRO A 152 8.71 -5.28 -15.17
CA PRO A 152 8.31 -4.01 -15.78
C PRO A 152 9.45 -2.99 -15.72
N ALA A 153 9.53 -2.14 -16.74
CA ALA A 153 10.46 -1.02 -16.70
C ALA A 153 10.17 -0.16 -15.45
N PRO A 154 11.21 0.44 -14.81
CA PRO A 154 11.01 1.34 -13.69
C PRO A 154 10.01 2.44 -14.04
N SER A 155 9.00 2.62 -13.19
CA SER A 155 7.96 3.63 -13.37
C SER A 155 8.44 4.99 -12.87
N GLU A 156 8.00 6.06 -13.52
CA GLU A 156 8.09 7.42 -12.97
C GLU A 156 7.17 7.60 -11.74
N ILE A 157 6.31 6.62 -11.44
CA ILE A 157 5.55 6.53 -10.21
C ILE A 157 6.29 5.60 -9.23
N GLY A 158 6.71 6.18 -8.11
CA GLY A 158 7.25 5.42 -7.00
C GLY A 158 6.21 5.05 -5.95
N PHE A 159 6.60 4.18 -5.03
CA PHE A 159 5.81 3.91 -3.85
C PHE A 159 6.67 3.77 -2.60
N VAL A 160 6.04 4.02 -1.45
CA VAL A 160 6.60 3.75 -0.13
C VAL A 160 5.69 2.80 0.63
N ASP A 161 6.27 1.88 1.38
CA ASP A 161 5.53 1.10 2.37
C ASP A 161 5.48 1.86 3.70
N GLN A 162 4.32 2.45 3.98
CA GLN A 162 4.12 3.21 5.22
C GLN A 162 4.32 2.35 6.47
N THR A 163 4.03 1.05 6.42
CA THR A 163 4.23 0.16 7.56
C THR A 163 5.71 0.03 7.94
N VAL A 164 6.60 0.06 6.94
CA VAL A 164 8.05 0.07 7.14
C VAL A 164 8.51 1.42 7.70
N LEU A 165 7.96 2.53 7.19
CA LEU A 165 8.30 3.87 7.66
C LEU A 165 7.81 4.12 9.10
N ASP A 166 6.64 3.59 9.47
CA ASP A 166 6.12 3.63 10.83
C ASP A 166 6.99 2.83 11.82
N GLY A 167 7.70 1.82 11.31
CA GLY A 167 8.68 1.03 12.04
C GLY A 167 10.01 1.74 12.30
N VAL A 168 10.24 2.94 11.75
CA VAL A 168 11.46 3.72 12.02
C VAL A 168 11.50 4.09 13.52
N PRO A 169 12.63 3.90 14.24
CA PRO A 169 12.68 4.01 15.70
C PRO A 169 12.13 5.34 16.27
N LYS A 170 12.38 6.47 15.61
CA LYS A 170 11.87 7.78 16.05
C LYS A 170 10.34 7.88 15.90
N VAL A 171 9.77 7.28 14.85
CA VAL A 171 8.32 7.23 14.60
C VAL A 171 7.65 6.30 15.59
N GLN A 172 8.20 5.10 15.78
CA GLN A 172 7.73 4.14 16.77
C GLN A 172 7.73 4.72 18.19
N SER A 173 8.79 5.47 18.54
CA SER A 173 8.91 6.13 19.85
C SER A 173 7.85 7.20 20.05
N ALA A 174 7.59 8.03 19.03
CA ALA A 174 6.55 9.06 19.09
C ALA A 174 5.14 8.46 19.18
N ASN A 175 4.86 7.39 18.42
CA ASN A 175 3.60 6.66 18.51
C ASN A 175 3.38 6.07 19.91
N THR A 176 4.43 5.47 20.49
CA THR A 176 4.39 4.94 21.87
C THR A 176 4.12 6.05 22.88
N ALA A 177 4.82 7.18 22.76
CA ALA A 177 4.63 8.34 23.65
C ALA A 177 3.21 8.91 23.54
N MET A 178 2.65 8.98 22.33
CA MET A 178 1.28 9.43 22.11
C MET A 178 0.25 8.48 22.73
N ASN A 179 0.40 7.17 22.53
CA ASN A 179 -0.48 6.16 23.13
C ASN A 179 -0.47 6.19 24.67
N GLN A 180 0.71 6.37 25.27
CA GLN A 180 0.86 6.53 26.71
C GLN A 180 0.22 7.83 27.22
N PHE A 181 0.42 8.93 26.49
CA PHE A 181 -0.19 10.21 26.79
C PHE A 181 -1.72 10.12 26.79
N GLU A 182 -2.30 9.60 25.71
CA GLU A 182 -3.75 9.46 25.61
C GLU A 182 -4.33 8.55 26.71
N THR A 183 -3.65 7.44 27.01
CA THR A 183 -4.10 6.51 28.06
C THR A 183 -4.12 7.19 29.43
N THR A 184 -3.07 7.97 29.73
CA THR A 184 -2.97 8.74 30.97
C THR A 184 -4.06 9.82 31.03
N GLN A 185 -4.23 10.60 29.95
CA GLN A 185 -5.22 11.68 29.91
C GLN A 185 -6.65 11.16 29.92
N ARG A 186 -6.94 10.00 29.30
CA ARG A 186 -8.27 9.36 29.39
C ARG A 186 -8.66 9.07 30.84
N GLN A 187 -7.73 8.62 31.68
CA GLN A 187 -8.00 8.36 33.11
C GLN A 187 -8.23 9.65 33.89
N VAL A 188 -7.44 10.69 33.63
CA VAL A 188 -7.60 12.01 34.27
C VAL A 188 -8.96 12.62 33.92
N TYR A 189 -9.32 12.59 32.64
CA TYR A 189 -10.56 13.21 32.16
C TYR A 189 -11.80 12.38 32.48
N SER A 190 -11.71 11.04 32.56
CA SER A 190 -12.83 10.22 33.02
C SER A 190 -13.19 10.51 34.49
N ALA A 191 -12.19 10.71 35.35
CA ALA A 191 -12.40 11.13 36.74
C ALA A 191 -13.05 12.52 36.83
N ARG A 192 -12.63 13.48 35.99
CA ARG A 192 -13.26 14.81 35.91
C ARG A 192 -14.71 14.75 35.44
N ILE A 193 -15.01 13.91 34.44
CA ILE A 193 -16.38 13.71 33.94
C ILE A 193 -17.27 13.09 35.02
N ALA A 194 -16.75 12.15 35.83
CA ALA A 194 -17.49 11.56 36.94
C ALA A 194 -17.84 12.58 38.03
N GLN A 195 -17.03 13.63 38.19
CA GLN A 195 -17.25 14.72 39.14
C GLN A 195 -18.12 15.87 38.59
N ALA A 196 -18.35 15.91 37.27
CA ALA A 196 -19.12 16.96 36.63
C ALA A 196 -20.61 16.90 37.01
N LYS A 197 -21.17 18.04 37.40
CA LYS A 197 -22.53 18.17 37.95
C LYS A 197 -23.59 18.41 36.88
N SER A 198 -23.17 18.73 35.66
CA SER A 198 -24.08 19.07 34.57
C SER A 198 -23.59 18.54 33.22
N ASN A 199 -24.52 18.38 32.28
CA ASN A 199 -24.17 17.98 30.90
C ASN A 199 -23.30 19.01 30.15
N PRO A 200 -23.53 20.33 30.27
CA PRO A 200 -22.63 21.33 29.69
C PRO A 200 -21.18 21.22 30.20
N GLU A 201 -20.99 20.98 31.50
CA GLU A 201 -19.67 20.80 32.09
C GLU A 201 -18.96 19.55 31.53
N LYS A 202 -19.69 18.43 31.39
CA LYS A 202 -19.16 17.22 30.72
C LYS A 202 -18.72 17.48 29.29
N GLN A 203 -19.50 18.25 28.53
CA GLN A 203 -19.16 18.61 27.14
C GLN A 203 -17.88 19.47 27.07
N GLN A 204 -17.73 20.44 27.96
CA GLN A 204 -16.52 21.25 28.04
C GLN A 204 -15.28 20.41 28.38
N ILE A 205 -15.40 19.47 29.30
CA ILE A 205 -14.31 18.55 29.66
C ILE A 205 -13.90 17.69 28.47
N LEU A 206 -14.85 17.15 27.70
CA LEU A 206 -14.57 16.39 26.47
C LEU A 206 -13.89 17.25 25.39
N GLN A 207 -14.33 18.49 25.19
CA GLN A 207 -13.70 19.41 24.25
C GLN A 207 -12.25 19.71 24.64
N GLN A 208 -11.99 19.95 25.93
CA GLN A 208 -10.63 20.16 26.44
C GLN A 208 -9.75 18.94 26.26
N PHE A 209 -10.28 17.73 26.51
CA PHE A 209 -9.56 16.48 26.25
C PHE A 209 -9.18 16.34 24.79
N ASN A 210 -10.15 16.50 23.88
CA ASN A 210 -9.91 16.38 22.44
C ASN A 210 -8.90 17.42 21.96
N LYS A 211 -8.99 18.66 22.45
CA LYS A 211 -8.02 19.72 22.15
C LYS A 211 -6.62 19.35 22.64
N MET A 212 -6.50 18.87 23.88
CA MET A 212 -5.22 18.47 24.46
C MET A 212 -4.57 17.32 23.68
N VAL A 213 -5.36 16.33 23.25
CA VAL A 213 -4.89 15.22 22.41
C VAL A 213 -4.43 15.76 21.05
N ALA A 214 -5.22 16.60 20.39
CA ALA A 214 -4.85 17.21 19.11
C ALA A 214 -3.57 18.05 19.21
N ASP A 215 -3.48 18.94 20.20
CA ASP A 215 -2.29 19.77 20.43
C ASP A 215 -1.04 18.90 20.67
N LYS A 216 -1.19 17.76 21.38
CA LYS A 216 -0.07 16.82 21.61
C LYS A 216 0.31 16.04 20.35
N GLN A 217 -0.69 15.63 19.56
CA GLN A 217 -0.48 14.97 18.28
C GLN A 217 0.30 15.87 17.33
N ASP A 218 -0.09 17.15 17.23
CA ASP A 218 0.62 18.15 16.43
C ASP A 218 2.05 18.36 16.94
N GLN A 219 2.25 18.39 18.26
CA GLN A 219 3.60 18.54 18.82
C GLN A 219 4.52 17.34 18.51
N LEU A 220 4.01 16.12 18.59
CA LEU A 220 4.83 14.90 18.49
C LEU A 220 4.93 14.36 17.07
N LEU A 221 3.81 14.29 16.35
CA LEU A 221 3.73 13.56 15.07
C LEU A 221 3.93 14.50 13.88
N LYS A 222 3.46 15.74 13.94
CA LYS A 222 3.57 16.66 12.79
C LYS A 222 5.02 16.86 12.32
N PRO A 223 6.02 17.10 13.20
CA PRO A 223 7.40 17.22 12.75
C PRO A 223 7.92 15.96 12.06
N LEU A 224 7.47 14.78 12.49
CA LEU A 224 7.84 13.50 11.88
C LEU A 224 7.19 13.32 10.52
N VAL A 225 5.92 13.69 10.38
CA VAL A 225 5.22 13.71 9.08
C VAL A 225 5.93 14.65 8.11
N ASP A 226 6.29 15.85 8.55
CA ASP A 226 7.00 16.83 7.72
C ASP A 226 8.40 16.30 7.32
N GLN A 227 9.11 15.62 8.22
CA GLN A 227 10.38 14.94 7.92
C GLN A 227 10.21 13.79 6.91
N THR A 228 9.22 12.92 7.09
CA THR A 228 8.91 11.82 6.15
C THR A 228 8.57 12.37 4.78
N ARG A 229 7.74 13.42 4.72
CA ARG A 229 7.41 14.08 3.45
C ARG A 229 8.65 14.67 2.77
N ALA A 230 9.53 15.32 3.53
CA ALA A 230 10.77 15.87 2.99
C ALA A 230 11.70 14.77 2.46
N ALA A 231 11.92 13.71 3.24
CA ALA A 231 12.71 12.55 2.84
C ALA A 231 12.18 11.90 1.56
N THR A 232 10.87 11.64 1.50
CA THR A 232 10.20 11.11 0.30
C THR A 232 10.36 12.03 -0.89
N SER A 233 10.16 13.35 -0.71
CA SER A 233 10.33 14.36 -1.74
C SER A 233 11.76 14.39 -2.28
N ASP A 234 12.77 14.32 -1.42
CA ASP A 234 14.17 14.35 -1.83
C ASP A 234 14.59 13.09 -2.57
N VAL A 235 14.14 11.91 -2.12
CA VAL A 235 14.35 10.65 -2.83
C VAL A 235 13.65 10.64 -4.18
N ALA A 236 12.39 11.11 -4.23
CA ALA A 236 11.62 11.21 -5.47
C ALA A 236 12.34 12.10 -6.50
N ARG A 237 12.84 13.28 -6.09
CA ARG A 237 13.62 14.17 -6.95
C ARG A 237 14.91 13.52 -7.44
N LYS A 238 15.67 12.85 -6.56
CA LYS A 238 16.91 12.15 -6.91
C LYS A 238 16.67 11.04 -7.95
N LYS A 239 15.49 10.42 -7.93
CA LYS A 239 15.09 9.33 -8.85
C LYS A 239 14.22 9.79 -10.01
N ASN A 240 13.97 11.09 -10.16
CA ASN A 240 13.10 11.67 -11.19
C ASN A 240 11.67 11.09 -11.19
N LEU A 241 11.11 10.83 -10.00
CA LEU A 241 9.73 10.37 -9.85
C LEU A 241 8.75 11.54 -9.91
N LEU A 242 7.65 11.36 -10.65
CA LEU A 242 6.57 12.34 -10.78
C LEU A 242 5.56 12.25 -9.63
N LEU A 243 5.35 11.06 -9.09
CA LEU A 243 4.38 10.78 -8.05
C LEU A 243 4.93 9.69 -7.12
N VAL A 244 4.62 9.79 -5.84
CA VAL A 244 4.84 8.70 -4.87
C VAL A 244 3.50 8.38 -4.20
N ILE A 245 3.12 7.11 -4.23
CA ILE A 245 1.90 6.59 -3.60
C ILE A 245 2.22 5.58 -2.49
N ASP A 246 1.20 5.18 -1.73
CA ASP A 246 1.35 4.15 -0.71
C ASP A 246 1.41 2.76 -1.35
N LYS A 247 2.21 1.85 -0.78
CA LYS A 247 2.32 0.45 -1.22
C LYS A 247 0.96 -0.26 -1.22
N ALA A 248 0.06 0.08 -0.30
CA ALA A 248 -1.28 -0.51 -0.21
C ALA A 248 -2.11 -0.31 -1.48
N ASP A 249 -1.80 0.71 -2.27
CA ASP A 249 -2.50 1.04 -3.51
C ASP A 249 -1.83 0.45 -4.75
N VAL A 250 -0.63 -0.14 -4.60
CA VAL A 250 0.16 -0.72 -5.70
C VAL A 250 -0.09 -2.22 -5.81
N ILE A 251 -0.60 -2.65 -6.95
CA ILE A 251 -0.86 -4.05 -7.27
C ILE A 251 0.35 -4.71 -7.95
N TYR A 252 0.96 -4.03 -8.92
CA TYR A 252 2.08 -4.58 -9.70
C TYR A 252 2.99 -3.46 -10.25
N GLY A 253 4.28 -3.74 -10.43
CA GLY A 253 5.25 -2.76 -10.93
C GLY A 253 5.53 -1.61 -9.96
N GLY A 254 5.80 -0.43 -10.50
CA GLY A 254 6.18 0.77 -9.75
C GLY A 254 7.64 0.77 -9.28
N THR A 255 8.12 1.93 -8.86
CA THR A 255 9.47 2.08 -8.31
C THR A 255 9.43 2.09 -6.78
N ASP A 256 9.87 1.00 -6.14
CA ASP A 256 9.98 0.95 -4.67
C ASP A 256 11.10 1.89 -4.19
N ILE A 257 10.73 2.87 -3.37
CA ILE A 257 11.69 3.79 -2.73
C ILE A 257 11.66 3.68 -1.19
N THR A 258 10.99 2.67 -0.64
CA THR A 258 10.79 2.50 0.80
C THR A 258 12.11 2.52 1.57
N ALA A 259 13.08 1.72 1.13
CA ALA A 259 14.39 1.63 1.78
C ALA A 259 15.18 2.94 1.66
N ASP A 260 15.08 3.63 0.53
CA ASP A 260 15.76 4.92 0.32
C ASP A 260 15.21 6.00 1.27
N VAL A 261 13.89 6.06 1.43
CA VAL A 261 13.22 6.99 2.36
C VAL A 261 13.52 6.62 3.81
N GLN A 262 13.49 5.34 4.16
CA GLN A 262 13.86 4.86 5.48
C GLN A 262 15.29 5.27 5.85
N ASN A 263 16.24 5.12 4.92
CA ASN A 263 17.62 5.54 5.11
C ASN A 263 17.77 7.05 5.25
N GLU A 264 16.98 7.84 4.51
CA GLU A 264 17.00 9.30 4.66
C GLU A 264 16.42 9.74 6.02
N LEU A 265 15.46 9.00 6.58
CA LEU A 265 14.88 9.29 7.89
C LEU A 265 15.75 8.91 9.09
N THR A 266 16.77 8.09 8.87
CA THR A 266 17.70 7.64 9.93
C THR A 266 19.00 8.43 9.98
N LYS A 267 19.22 9.35 9.03
CA LYS A 267 20.30 10.33 9.04
C LYS A 267 20.00 11.48 10.01
#